data_AF-A0A962QTH8-F1
#
_entry.id   AF-A0A962QTH8-F1
#
_cell.length_a   1.000
_cell.length_b   1.000
_cell.length_c   1.000
_cell.angle_alpha   90.00
_cell.angle_beta   90.00
_cell.angle_gamma   90.00
#
_symmetry.space_group_name_H-M   'P 1'
#
loop_
_entity.id
_entity.type
_entity.pdbx_description
1 polymer ?
#
loop_
_entity_poly.entity_id
_entity_poly.type
_entity_poly.pdbx_seq_one_letter_code
_entity_poly.pdbx_strand_id
1 'polypeptide(L)'
;HLFDELVTVVPDGTFLTKMAQNGRNLILNGRAQSNARVSTYMRNIETSPWLNDPKLRIIEHKDKDREAAEGSTFQLDLKQIVPKKEGAQ
;
A
#
# COMPACT_ATOMS: atom_id res chain seq x y z
N HIS A 1 7.01 9.35 10.83
CA HIS A 1 7.81 9.27 9.59
C HIS A 1 7.38 8.11 8.70
N LEU A 2 7.39 6.83 9.12
CA LEU A 2 6.89 5.74 8.24
C LEU A 2 5.46 5.97 7.72
N PHE A 3 4.55 6.37 8.62
CA PHE A 3 3.16 6.63 8.25
C PHE A 3 3.06 7.77 7.23
N ASP A 4 3.83 8.86 7.41
CA ASP A 4 3.90 9.97 6.46
C ASP A 4 4.37 9.50 5.08
N GLU A 5 5.43 8.69 5.02
CA GLU A 5 5.96 8.13 3.76
C GLU A 5 4.97 7.17 3.09
N LEU A 6 4.16 6.46 3.86
CA LEU A 6 3.10 5.63 3.29
C LEU A 6 2.00 6.46 2.67
N VAL A 7 1.64 7.60 3.27
CA VAL A 7 0.62 8.50 2.72
C VAL A 7 1.09 9.15 1.41
N THR A 8 2.37 9.51 1.29
CA THR A 8 2.92 10.15 0.09
C THR A 8 2.94 9.23 -1.14
N VAL A 9 3.02 7.91 -0.94
CA VAL A 9 3.04 6.93 -2.05
C VAL A 9 1.65 6.42 -2.44
N VAL A 10 0.60 6.69 -1.66
CA VAL A 10 -0.78 6.26 -1.96
C VAL A 10 -1.34 7.08 -3.13
N PRO A 11 -1.73 6.45 -4.25
CA PRO A 11 -2.29 7.18 -5.38
C PRO A 11 -3.77 7.57 -5.15
N ASP A 12 -4.23 8.59 -5.87
CA ASP A 12 -5.63 9.01 -5.86
C ASP A 12 -6.60 7.85 -6.13
N GLY A 13 -7.74 7.86 -5.44
CA GLY A 13 -8.73 6.79 -5.54
C GLY A 13 -8.30 5.48 -4.87
N THR A 14 -7.26 5.52 -4.04
CA THR A 14 -6.80 4.40 -3.22
C THR A 14 -6.81 4.81 -1.76
N PHE A 15 -7.31 3.96 -0.88
CA PHE A 15 -7.32 4.19 0.55
C PHE A 15 -6.88 2.95 1.31
N LEU A 16 -6.08 3.16 2.35
CA LEU A 16 -5.64 2.12 3.25
C LEU A 16 -6.71 1.91 4.32
N THR A 17 -7.00 0.64 4.61
CA THR A 17 -7.97 0.20 5.63
C THR A 17 -7.27 -0.42 6.82
N LYS A 18 -6.13 -1.08 6.61
CA LYS A 18 -5.33 -1.70 7.66
C LYS A 18 -3.86 -1.71 7.30
N MET A 19 -3.02 -1.44 8.29
CA MET A 19 -1.57 -1.60 8.20
C MET A 19 -1.12 -2.48 9.36
N ALA A 20 -0.26 -3.45 9.06
CA ALA A 20 0.43 -4.26 10.07
C ALA A 20 1.92 -4.23 9.78
N GLN A 21 2.71 -3.86 10.78
CA GLN A 21 4.17 -3.86 10.69
C GLN A 21 4.73 -4.96 11.58
N ASN A 22 5.66 -5.74 11.04
CA ASN A 22 6.43 -6.72 11.78
C ASN A 22 7.92 -6.57 11.43
N GLY A 23 8.64 -5.82 12.27
CA GLY A 23 10.02 -5.42 12.02
C GLY A 23 10.14 -4.62 10.71
N ARG A 24 10.77 -5.24 9.70
CA ARG A 24 10.94 -4.68 8.36
C ARG A 24 9.86 -5.09 7.37
N ASN A 25 8.97 -6.01 7.73
CA ASN A 25 7.88 -6.44 6.86
C ASN A 25 6.64 -5.59 7.15
N LEU A 26 5.98 -5.14 6.10
CA LEU A 26 4.76 -4.34 6.15
C LEU A 26 3.67 -5.02 5.34
N ILE A 27 2.50 -5.13 5.94
CA ILE A 27 1.29 -5.63 5.29
C ILE A 27 0.28 -4.50 5.24
N LEU A 28 -0.02 -4.05 4.03
CA LEU A 28 -1.02 -3.03 3.77
C LEU A 28 -2.26 -3.66 3.18
N ASN A 29 -3.42 -3.27 3.68
CA ASN A 29 -4.71 -3.64 3.12
C ASN A 29 -5.44 -2.36 2.78
N GLY A 30 -6.09 -2.34 1.63
CA GLY A 30 -6.78 -1.16 1.16
C GLY A 30 -7.85 -1.48 0.14
N ARG A 31 -8.44 -0.40 -0.35
CA ARG A 31 -9.37 -0.41 -1.47
C ARG A 31 -8.91 0.59 -2.51
N ALA A 32 -9.07 0.22 -3.76
CA ALA A 32 -8.71 1.02 -4.91
C ALA A 32 -9.89 1.07 -5.86
N GLN A 33 -10.18 2.23 -6.44
CA GLN A 33 -11.28 2.37 -7.40
C GLN A 33 -11.11 1.48 -8.64
N SER A 34 -9.89 1.08 -8.97
CA SER A 34 -9.61 0.13 -10.06
C SER A 34 -8.31 -0.62 -9.82
N ASN A 35 -8.16 -1.75 -10.53
CA ASN A 35 -6.91 -2.54 -10.48
C ASN A 35 -5.70 -1.75 -11.01
N ALA A 36 -5.92 -0.82 -11.94
CA ALA A 36 -4.85 0.08 -12.43
C ALA A 36 -4.28 0.94 -11.30
N ARG A 37 -5.11 1.40 -10.35
CA ARG A 37 -4.65 2.15 -9.17
C ARG A 37 -3.78 1.31 -8.25
N VAL A 38 -4.10 0.02 -8.09
CA VAL A 38 -3.24 -0.91 -7.33
C VAL A 38 -1.86 -1.04 -7.99
N SER A 39 -1.81 -1.15 -9.33
CA SER A 39 -0.55 -1.18 -10.07
C SER A 39 0.24 0.12 -9.93
N THR A 40 -0.41 1.29 -9.99
CA THR A 40 0.23 2.58 -9.70
C THR A 40 0.78 2.61 -8.29
N TYR A 41 0.05 2.08 -7.31
CA TYR A 41 0.51 2.08 -5.93
C TYR A 41 1.79 1.23 -5.75
N MET A 42 1.81 0.03 -6.34
CA MET A 42 3.01 -0.82 -6.36
C MET A 42 4.20 -0.08 -6.98
N ARG A 43 4.00 0.59 -8.12
CA ARG A 43 5.04 1.38 -8.78
C ARG A 43 5.57 2.51 -7.89
N ASN A 44 4.67 3.25 -7.23
CA ASN A 44 5.04 4.33 -6.32
C ASN A 44 5.91 3.79 -5.16
N ILE A 45 5.55 2.62 -4.62
CA ILE A 45 6.32 1.93 -3.59
C ILE A 45 7.71 1.55 -4.12
N GLU A 46 7.84 1.00 -5.33
CA GLU A 46 9.15 0.67 -5.93
C GLU A 46 10.06 1.90 -6.11
N THR A 47 9.47 3.07 -6.32
CA THR A 47 10.22 4.34 -6.44
C THR A 47 10.51 5.01 -5.10
N SER A 48 9.97 4.51 -3.99
CA SER A 48 10.12 5.10 -2.67
C SER A 48 11.51 4.84 -2.09
N PRO A 49 12.14 5.84 -1.44
CA PRO A 49 13.39 5.63 -0.71
C PRO A 49 13.19 4.92 0.64
N TRP A 50 11.94 4.67 1.05
CA TRP A 50 11.56 4.08 2.35
C TRP A 50 10.90 2.71 2.25
N LEU A 51 10.44 2.34 1.06
CA LEU A 51 9.65 1.13 0.83
C LEU A 51 10.20 0.39 -0.39
N ASN A 52 10.18 -0.94 -0.38
CA ASN A 52 10.54 -1.73 -1.55
C ASN A 52 9.85 -3.10 -1.56
N ASP A 53 10.11 -3.87 -2.63
CA ASP A 53 9.62 -5.25 -2.82
C ASP A 53 8.09 -5.38 -2.67
N PRO A 54 7.26 -4.52 -3.31
CA PRO A 54 5.81 -4.63 -3.18
C PRO A 54 5.30 -5.90 -3.87
N LYS A 55 4.60 -6.72 -3.11
CA LYS A 55 4.03 -8.00 -3.52
C LYS A 55 2.53 -7.98 -3.29
N LEU A 56 1.79 -8.05 -4.39
CA LEU A 56 0.35 -8.19 -4.37
C LEU A 56 -0.05 -9.60 -3.93
N ARG A 57 -0.86 -9.70 -2.87
CA ARG A 57 -1.29 -10.98 -2.29
C ARG A 57 -2.72 -11.35 -2.69
N ILE A 58 -3.65 -10.40 -2.62
CA ILE A 58 -5.08 -10.64 -2.82
C ILE A 58 -5.65 -9.46 -3.60
N ILE A 59 -6.45 -9.75 -4.62
CA ILE A 59 -7.44 -8.83 -5.17
C ILE A 59 -8.79 -9.53 -5.04
N GLU A 60 -9.64 -9.03 -4.16
CA GLU A 60 -11.03 -9.48 -4.08
C GLU A 60 -11.93 -8.42 -4.70
N HIS A 61 -12.71 -8.84 -5.69
CA HIS A 61 -13.92 -8.16 -6.14
C HIS A 61 -15.05 -8.65 -5.23
N LYS A 62 -15.57 -7.81 -4.33
CA LYS A 62 -16.75 -8.16 -3.53
C LYS A 62 -18.01 -8.05 -4.41
N ASP A 63 -18.18 -9.01 -5.31
CA ASP A 63 -19.47 -9.32 -5.92
C ASP A 63 -20.20 -10.31 -5.03
N LYS A 64 -20.91 -9.77 -4.02
CA LYS A 64 -22.11 -10.34 -3.39
C LYS A 64 -22.48 -9.49 -2.18
N ASP A 65 -23.58 -8.76 -2.33
CA ASP A 65 -24.32 -8.01 -1.31
C ASP A 65 -23.82 -6.58 -0.96
N ARG A 66 -24.63 -5.61 -1.40
CA ARG A 66 -24.61 -4.14 -1.19
C ARG A 66 -23.86 -3.25 -2.19
N GLU A 67 -24.66 -2.71 -3.10
CA GLU A 67 -24.71 -1.43 -3.84
C GLU A 67 -23.85 -0.21 -3.42
N ALA A 68 -22.72 -0.33 -2.69
CA ALA A 68 -21.99 0.87 -2.23
C ALA A 68 -20.46 0.79 -2.19
N ALA A 69 -19.82 -0.28 -2.67
CA ALA A 69 -18.35 -0.35 -2.69
C ALA A 69 -17.83 -0.32 -4.13
N GLU A 70 -17.78 0.87 -4.73
CA GLU A 70 -17.06 1.09 -5.98
C GLU A 70 -15.55 0.88 -5.75
N GLY A 71 -15.03 -0.31 -6.08
CA GLY A 71 -13.59 -0.59 -6.09
C GLY A 71 -13.17 -2.01 -5.70
N SER A 72 -11.91 -2.31 -5.97
CA SER A 72 -11.25 -3.57 -5.64
C SER A 72 -10.58 -3.48 -4.28
N THR A 73 -10.77 -4.50 -3.43
CA THR A 73 -9.95 -4.67 -2.22
C THR A 73 -8.61 -5.28 -2.59
N PHE A 74 -7.53 -4.81 -1.96
CA PHE A 74 -6.18 -5.31 -2.19
C PHE A 74 -5.41 -5.52 -0.90
N GLN A 75 -4.46 -6.46 -0.93
CA GLN A 75 -3.43 -6.62 0.08
C GLN A 75 -2.04 -6.58 -0.56
N LEU A 76 -1.18 -5.68 -0.06
CA LEU A 76 0.23 -5.57 -0.43
C LEU A 76 1.11 -6.01 0.73
N ASP A 77 2.06 -6.88 0.44
CA ASP A 77 3.18 -7.19 1.31
C ASP A 77 4.39 -6.40 0.79
N LEU A 78 5.07 -5.65 1.64
CA LEU A 78 6.23 -4.86 1.23
C LEU A 78 7.25 -4.80 2.36
N LYS A 79 8.44 -4.31 2.05
CA LYS A 79 9.51 -4.17 3.01
C LYS A 79 9.81 -2.70 3.27
N GLN A 80 9.92 -2.37 4.54
CA GLN A 80 10.45 -1.09 4.98
C GLN A 80 11.96 -1.11 4.88
N ILE A 81 12.51 -0.13 4.18
CA ILE A 81 13.92 0.21 4.24
C ILE A 81 14.09 1.43 5.15
N VAL A 82 15.11 1.38 6.00
CA VAL A 82 15.56 2.57 6.72
C VAL A 82 16.62 3.21 5.83
N PRO A 83 16.32 4.30 5.11
CA PRO A 83 17.32 4.99 4.33
C PRO A 83 18.41 5.48 5.28
N LYS A 84 19.65 5.31 4.85
CA LYS A 84 20.89 5.57 5.60
C LYS A 84 21.04 7.03 6.12
N LYS A 85 20.07 7.91 5.89
CA LYS A 85 20.08 9.33 6.26
C LYS A 85 19.20 9.70 7.46
N GLU A 86 18.50 8.78 8.11
CA GLU A 86 17.75 9.08 9.35
C GLU A 86 18.52 8.59 10.59
N GLY A 87 19.69 9.20 10.81
CA GLY A 87 20.58 8.91 11.93
C GLY A 87 21.59 10.02 12.20
N ALA A 88 21.23 11.27 11.86
CA ALA A 88 22.04 12.44 12.15
C ALA A 88 21.17 13.55 12.74
N GLN A 89 20.77 13.36 14.00
CA GLN A 89 20.64 14.45 14.99
C GLN A 89 21.13 13.92 16.33
#